data_AF-A0A3D5NZ85-F1
#
_entry.id   AF-A0A3D5NZ85-F1
#
_cell.length_a   1.000
_cell.length_b   1.000
_cell.length_c   1.000
_cell.angle_alpha   90.00
_cell.angle_beta   90.00
_cell.angle_gamma   90.00
#
_symmetry.space_group_name_H-M   'P 1'
#
loop_
_entity.id
_entity.type
_entity.pdbx_description
1 polymer ?
#
loop_
_entity_poly.entity_id
_entity_poly.type
_entity_poly.pdbx_seq_one_letter_code
_entity_poly.pdbx_strand_id
1 'polypeptide(L)'
;MQGDDENSFLRVSNFPEPGLCFDCHSEQKTILMTDHDLSEPGKSACSMCHTPHNASAQAGILARWEDDAPGATYNEKHCFTCHKSDGIAAGNIPVAFQHPHQYGTVTTMVRNIGSWTDFPLFTATGPAETFGYIDCFTCHNPHKWSFDERLQVPKTENDEGTRLTSFLREPSEKTLCSDCHGESALWKYNYYHDPLKRKRY
;
A
#
# COMPACT_ATOMS: atom_id res chain seq x y z
N MET A 1 -16.44 -28.22 0.26
CA MET A 1 -15.62 -27.32 -0.56
C MET A 1 -15.05 -26.27 0.36
N GLN A 2 -13.78 -25.87 0.19
CA GLN A 2 -13.36 -24.56 0.69
C GLN A 2 -14.14 -23.54 -0.15
N GLY A 3 -14.90 -22.66 0.50
CA GLY A 3 -15.69 -21.67 -0.21
C GLY A 3 -14.81 -20.54 -0.75
N ASP A 4 -15.32 -19.85 -1.76
CA ASP A 4 -14.73 -18.71 -2.45
C ASP A 4 -15.68 -17.49 -2.40
N ASP A 5 -15.37 -16.42 -3.16
CA ASP A 5 -16.20 -15.22 -3.22
C ASP A 5 -17.55 -15.44 -3.92
N GLU A 6 -17.79 -16.60 -4.55
CA GLU A 6 -19.06 -16.93 -5.19
C GLU A 6 -20.03 -17.62 -4.21
N ASN A 7 -19.54 -18.51 -3.34
CA ASN A 7 -20.44 -19.41 -2.58
C ASN A 7 -19.97 -19.83 -1.16
N SER A 8 -19.04 -19.12 -0.52
CA SER A 8 -18.55 -19.45 0.85
C SER A 8 -19.49 -19.05 2.00
N PHE A 9 -20.67 -19.67 2.11
CA PHE A 9 -21.69 -19.31 3.12
C PHE A 9 -22.11 -17.83 3.06
N LEU A 10 -21.86 -17.19 1.91
CA LEU A 10 -22.22 -15.82 1.68
C LEU A 10 -23.74 -15.72 1.49
N ARG A 11 -24.34 -14.66 2.06
CA ARG A 11 -25.76 -14.35 1.81
C ARG A 11 -26.00 -13.78 0.41
N VAL A 12 -24.95 -13.21 -0.20
CA VAL A 12 -24.92 -12.64 -1.55
C VAL A 12 -23.54 -12.92 -2.14
N SER A 13 -23.44 -13.26 -3.43
CA SER A 13 -22.14 -13.43 -4.12
C SER A 13 -21.32 -12.13 -4.06
N ASN A 14 -20.01 -12.24 -3.85
CA ASN A 14 -19.04 -11.15 -3.90
C ASN A 14 -18.19 -11.17 -5.17
N PHE A 15 -18.57 -11.97 -6.16
CA PHE A 15 -17.89 -12.11 -7.45
C PHE A 15 -18.92 -12.04 -8.61
N PRO A 16 -18.58 -11.49 -9.80
CA PRO A 16 -17.29 -10.91 -10.20
C PRO A 16 -16.96 -9.53 -9.61
N GLU A 17 -17.98 -8.77 -9.23
CA GLU A 17 -17.82 -7.47 -8.57
C GLU A 17 -17.91 -7.62 -7.05
N PRO A 18 -17.00 -7.02 -6.25
CA PRO A 18 -17.02 -7.09 -4.79
C PRO A 18 -18.09 -6.18 -4.16
N GLY A 19 -19.35 -6.41 -4.53
CA GLY A 19 -20.51 -5.61 -4.11
C GLY A 19 -20.66 -5.53 -2.59
N LEU A 20 -20.42 -6.62 -1.86
CA LEU A 20 -20.53 -6.64 -0.40
C LEU A 20 -19.56 -5.65 0.25
N CYS A 21 -18.36 -5.51 -0.30
CA CYS A 21 -17.35 -4.59 0.19
C CYS A 21 -17.76 -3.14 -0.13
N PHE A 22 -18.18 -2.91 -1.37
CA PHE A 22 -18.50 -1.58 -1.87
C PHE A 22 -19.77 -0.95 -1.33
N ASP A 23 -20.68 -1.74 -0.77
CA ASP A 23 -21.86 -1.23 -0.05
C ASP A 23 -21.47 -0.31 1.12
N CYS A 24 -20.30 -0.55 1.74
CA CYS A 24 -19.76 0.31 2.79
C CYS A 24 -18.48 1.05 2.37
N HIS A 25 -17.66 0.46 1.51
CA HIS A 25 -16.35 0.99 1.07
C HIS A 25 -16.39 1.52 -0.36
N SER A 26 -17.41 2.33 -0.69
CA SER A 26 -17.65 2.82 -2.05
C SER A 26 -16.49 3.63 -2.64
N GLU A 27 -15.75 4.34 -1.79
CA GLU A 27 -14.57 5.11 -2.20
C GLU A 27 -13.39 4.23 -2.63
N GLN A 28 -13.34 2.96 -2.21
CA GLN A 28 -12.23 2.05 -2.53
C GLN A 28 -12.38 1.39 -3.91
N LYS A 29 -13.47 1.69 -4.65
CA LYS A 29 -13.69 1.23 -6.03
C LYS A 29 -12.59 1.67 -7.00
N THR A 30 -11.83 2.69 -6.64
CA THR A 30 -10.66 3.19 -7.37
C THR A 30 -9.53 2.17 -7.52
N ILE A 31 -9.56 1.05 -6.78
CA ILE A 31 -8.66 -0.07 -6.98
C ILE A 31 -8.91 -0.80 -8.32
N LEU A 32 -10.15 -0.78 -8.81
CA LEU A 32 -10.53 -1.46 -10.05
C LEU A 32 -9.80 -0.82 -11.23
N MET A 33 -9.45 -1.65 -12.23
CA MET A 33 -8.68 -1.24 -13.41
C MET A 33 -7.27 -0.69 -13.10
N THR A 34 -6.75 -0.94 -11.90
CA THR A 34 -5.33 -0.71 -11.57
C THR A 34 -4.57 -2.03 -11.60
N ASP A 35 -3.23 -1.98 -11.53
CA ASP A 35 -2.40 -3.19 -11.45
C ASP A 35 -2.65 -4.03 -10.18
N HIS A 36 -3.36 -3.47 -9.18
CA HIS A 36 -3.80 -4.18 -7.98
C HIS A 36 -5.24 -4.70 -8.09
N ASP A 37 -5.91 -4.51 -9.22
CA ASP A 37 -7.12 -5.27 -9.56
C ASP A 37 -6.73 -6.69 -9.98
N LEU A 38 -6.44 -7.51 -8.98
CA LEU A 38 -5.96 -8.88 -9.13
C LEU A 38 -7.11 -9.90 -9.19
N SER A 39 -8.30 -9.45 -9.60
CA SER A 39 -9.49 -10.29 -9.65
C SER A 39 -9.26 -11.54 -10.51
N GLU A 40 -9.55 -12.71 -9.96
CA GLU A 40 -9.45 -14.01 -10.61
C GLU A 40 -10.76 -14.79 -10.41
N PRO A 41 -11.09 -15.82 -11.23
CA PRO A 41 -12.31 -16.59 -11.04
C PRO A 41 -12.48 -17.07 -9.58
N GLY A 42 -13.57 -16.66 -8.95
CA GLY A 42 -13.85 -16.98 -7.54
C GLY A 42 -13.17 -16.07 -6.49
N LYS A 43 -12.37 -15.07 -6.89
CA LYS A 43 -11.83 -14.05 -5.99
C LYS A 43 -11.88 -12.66 -6.60
N SER A 44 -12.58 -11.77 -5.91
CA SER A 44 -12.62 -10.36 -6.21
C SER A 44 -11.31 -9.64 -5.88
N ALA A 45 -11.10 -8.46 -6.47
CA ALA A 45 -9.98 -7.57 -6.16
C ALA A 45 -9.78 -7.35 -4.64
N CYS A 46 -10.88 -7.23 -3.89
CA CYS A 46 -10.81 -7.00 -2.44
C CYS A 46 -10.28 -8.23 -1.70
N SER A 47 -10.76 -9.43 -2.05
CA SER A 47 -10.41 -10.68 -1.36
C SER A 47 -8.99 -11.16 -1.65
N MET A 48 -8.32 -10.59 -2.66
CA MET A 48 -6.91 -10.87 -2.93
C MET A 48 -5.98 -10.35 -1.82
N CYS A 49 -6.34 -9.21 -1.22
CA CYS A 49 -5.54 -8.57 -0.17
C CYS A 49 -6.21 -8.67 1.21
N HIS A 50 -7.55 -8.69 1.26
CA HIS A 50 -8.32 -8.66 2.51
C HIS A 50 -8.99 -10.01 2.78
N THR A 51 -9.03 -10.41 4.05
CA THR A 51 -9.83 -11.55 4.49
C THR A 51 -10.65 -11.20 5.74
N PRO A 52 -11.98 -11.29 5.68
CA PRO A 52 -12.83 -10.95 6.83
C PRO A 52 -12.68 -11.96 7.98
N HIS A 53 -12.15 -13.15 7.72
CA HIS A 53 -11.97 -14.20 8.71
C HIS A 53 -10.52 -14.66 8.76
N ASN A 54 -9.97 -14.76 9.97
CA ASN A 54 -8.63 -15.29 10.20
C ASN A 54 -7.51 -14.47 9.50
N ALA A 55 -7.69 -13.14 9.43
CA ALA A 55 -6.69 -12.21 8.94
C ALA A 55 -5.40 -12.30 9.74
N SER A 56 -4.26 -12.15 9.06
CA SER A 56 -2.95 -12.17 9.71
C SER A 56 -2.60 -10.84 10.39
N ALA A 57 -3.20 -9.74 9.93
CA ALA A 57 -3.26 -8.48 10.67
C ALA A 57 -4.71 -8.08 10.89
N GLN A 58 -5.05 -7.71 12.13
CA GLN A 58 -6.34 -7.11 12.44
C GLN A 58 -6.51 -5.75 11.75
N ALA A 59 -5.41 -4.97 11.68
CA ALA A 59 -5.41 -3.70 10.98
C ALA A 59 -5.57 -3.93 9.47
N GLY A 60 -6.67 -3.40 8.92
CA GLY A 60 -7.00 -3.56 7.51
C GLY A 60 -7.33 -4.99 7.10
N ILE A 61 -7.56 -5.93 8.04
CA ILE A 61 -7.96 -7.32 7.78
C ILE A 61 -7.14 -8.02 6.68
N LEU A 62 -5.82 -7.79 6.65
CA LEU A 62 -4.98 -8.30 5.56
C LEU A 62 -4.91 -9.83 5.58
N ALA A 63 -5.05 -10.40 4.38
CA ALA A 63 -4.94 -11.83 4.11
C ALA A 63 -3.56 -12.35 4.52
N ARG A 64 -3.50 -13.65 4.80
CA ARG A 64 -2.29 -14.29 5.32
C ARG A 64 -1.13 -14.21 4.33
N TRP A 65 0.04 -13.86 4.85
CA TRP A 65 1.33 -13.85 4.14
C TRP A 65 2.23 -14.98 4.63
N GLU A 66 3.33 -15.21 3.92
CA GLU A 66 4.37 -16.17 4.28
C GLU A 66 5.19 -15.65 5.47
N ASP A 67 5.44 -16.49 6.48
CA ASP A 67 6.11 -16.06 7.71
C ASP A 67 7.55 -15.55 7.48
N ASP A 68 8.18 -15.99 6.38
CA ASP A 68 9.52 -15.62 5.92
C ASP A 68 9.55 -14.46 4.90
N ALA A 69 8.39 -13.87 4.58
CA ALA A 69 8.34 -12.67 3.74
C ALA A 69 9.25 -11.57 4.35
N PRO A 70 10.08 -10.90 3.54
CA PRO A 70 10.99 -9.87 4.03
C PRO A 70 10.18 -8.69 4.58
N GLY A 71 10.73 -8.07 5.62
CA GLY A 71 10.12 -6.90 6.26
C GLY A 71 9.84 -7.08 7.76
N ALA A 72 9.85 -5.96 8.47
CA ALA A 72 9.60 -5.89 9.91
C ALA A 72 8.15 -5.52 10.24
N THR A 73 7.42 -4.85 9.34
CA THR A 73 6.00 -4.54 9.52
C THR A 73 5.10 -5.52 8.79
N TYR A 74 3.86 -5.66 9.26
CA TYR A 74 2.85 -6.47 8.60
C TYR A 74 2.57 -6.01 7.15
N ASN A 75 2.66 -4.70 6.86
CA ASN A 75 2.51 -4.17 5.50
C ASN A 75 3.67 -4.59 4.60
N GLU A 76 4.92 -4.46 5.07
CA GLU A 76 6.10 -4.89 4.30
C GLU A 76 5.97 -6.37 3.94
N LYS A 77 5.67 -7.22 4.91
CA LYS A 77 5.47 -8.67 4.70
C LYS A 77 4.34 -8.96 3.71
N HIS A 78 3.23 -8.22 3.80
CA HIS A 78 2.11 -8.38 2.89
C HIS A 78 2.49 -8.01 1.45
N CYS A 79 3.10 -6.85 1.22
CA CYS A 79 3.53 -6.42 -0.11
C CYS A 79 4.50 -7.44 -0.75
N PHE A 80 5.44 -7.95 0.05
CA PHE A 80 6.43 -8.93 -0.42
C PHE A 80 5.90 -10.34 -0.65
N THR A 81 4.64 -10.61 -0.32
CA THR A 81 3.99 -11.85 -0.75
C THR A 81 3.86 -11.91 -2.28
N CYS A 82 3.64 -10.75 -2.91
CA CYS A 82 3.50 -10.64 -4.37
C CYS A 82 4.73 -10.02 -5.04
N HIS A 83 5.35 -9.02 -4.40
CA HIS A 83 6.54 -8.32 -4.90
C HIS A 83 7.83 -9.10 -4.62
N LYS A 84 7.88 -10.37 -5.02
CA LYS A 84 9.04 -11.25 -4.89
C LYS A 84 9.40 -11.89 -6.23
N SER A 85 10.59 -12.48 -6.32
CA SER A 85 11.18 -12.99 -7.57
C SER A 85 10.32 -14.02 -8.30
N ASP A 86 9.51 -14.78 -7.57
CA ASP A 86 8.59 -15.80 -8.07
C ASP A 86 7.11 -15.44 -7.87
N GLY A 87 6.83 -14.20 -7.44
CA GLY A 87 5.48 -13.70 -7.20
C GLY A 87 4.86 -13.08 -8.44
N ILE A 88 3.54 -12.84 -8.39
CA ILE A 88 2.78 -12.22 -9.48
C ILE A 88 3.29 -10.82 -9.87
N ALA A 89 3.97 -10.12 -8.95
CA ALA A 89 4.54 -8.80 -9.16
C ALA A 89 6.08 -8.83 -9.30
N ALA A 90 6.65 -9.94 -9.79
CA ALA A 90 8.10 -10.09 -9.97
C ALA A 90 8.74 -9.03 -10.89
N GLY A 91 7.95 -8.42 -11.79
CA GLY A 91 8.40 -7.32 -12.65
C GLY A 91 8.62 -5.99 -11.90
N ASN A 92 8.05 -5.85 -10.70
CA ASN A 92 7.98 -4.59 -9.96
C ASN A 92 8.49 -4.73 -8.52
N ILE A 93 9.59 -5.45 -8.30
CA ILE A 93 10.18 -5.64 -6.97
C ILE A 93 10.92 -4.36 -6.53
N PRO A 94 10.57 -3.74 -5.39
CA PRO A 94 11.29 -2.58 -4.87
C PRO A 94 12.74 -2.93 -4.48
N VAL A 95 13.71 -2.28 -5.12
CA VAL A 95 15.16 -2.55 -4.90
C VAL A 95 15.62 -2.14 -3.49
N ALA A 96 15.01 -1.10 -2.92
CA ALA A 96 15.29 -0.61 -1.58
C ALA A 96 13.96 -0.27 -0.92
N PHE A 97 13.61 -1.02 0.12
CA PHE A 97 12.24 -1.10 0.64
C PHE A 97 12.11 -0.88 2.14
N GLN A 98 13.23 -0.69 2.84
CA GLN A 98 13.23 -0.48 4.28
C GLN A 98 13.65 0.94 4.60
N HIS A 99 12.86 1.59 5.46
CA HIS A 99 13.34 2.73 6.22
C HIS A 99 13.93 2.22 7.55
N PRO A 100 15.03 2.77 8.07
CA PRO A 100 15.63 2.24 9.29
C PRO A 100 14.67 2.32 10.49
N HIS A 101 14.21 1.17 10.99
CA HIS A 101 13.25 1.11 12.11
C HIS A 101 13.85 1.58 13.45
N GLN A 102 15.17 1.71 13.55
CA GLN A 102 15.80 2.37 14.71
C GLN A 102 15.46 3.87 14.82
N TYR A 103 14.95 4.47 13.72
CA TYR A 103 14.54 5.87 13.66
C TYR A 103 13.04 5.95 13.38
N GLY A 104 12.23 5.77 14.43
CA GLY A 104 10.81 6.09 14.41
C GLY A 104 10.57 7.58 14.64
N THR A 105 9.34 8.01 14.41
CA THR A 105 8.90 9.38 14.65
C THR A 105 7.49 9.40 15.24
N VAL A 106 7.06 10.56 15.70
CA VAL A 106 5.72 10.77 16.23
C VAL A 106 4.70 11.00 15.12
N THR A 107 3.48 10.51 15.30
CA THR A 107 2.40 10.59 14.30
C THR A 107 2.04 12.04 13.96
N THR A 108 1.45 12.25 12.77
CA THR A 108 0.97 13.57 12.32
C THR A 108 -0.01 14.19 13.33
N MET A 109 -0.83 13.36 13.98
CA MET A 109 -1.72 13.74 15.08
C MET A 109 -0.94 14.36 16.25
N VAL A 110 0.08 13.68 16.75
CA VAL A 110 0.88 14.13 17.91
C VAL A 110 1.69 15.38 17.59
N ARG A 111 2.16 15.51 16.34
CA ARG A 111 2.91 16.68 15.87
C ARG A 111 2.04 17.93 15.70
N ASN A 112 0.72 17.83 15.91
CA ASN A 112 -0.25 18.91 15.73
C ASN A 112 -0.14 19.61 14.37
N ILE A 113 0.33 18.88 13.35
CA ILE A 113 0.37 19.35 11.96
C ILE A 113 -1.03 19.25 11.32
N GLY A 114 -1.99 18.70 12.05
CA GLY A 114 -3.39 18.62 11.66
C GLY A 114 -3.62 17.79 10.40
N SER A 115 -4.88 17.65 10.04
CA SER A 115 -5.44 16.87 8.93
C SER A 115 -4.99 17.28 7.50
N TRP A 116 -3.90 18.02 7.34
CA TRP A 116 -3.45 18.55 6.04
C TRP A 116 -2.60 17.58 5.24
N THR A 117 -2.06 16.53 5.88
CA THR A 117 -1.25 15.49 5.22
C THR A 117 -1.45 14.13 5.89
N ASP A 118 -1.83 13.11 5.12
CA ASP A 118 -1.99 11.72 5.58
C ASP A 118 -0.68 10.91 5.42
N PHE A 119 0.15 10.90 6.46
CA PHE A 119 1.33 10.03 6.59
C PHE A 119 1.21 9.13 7.82
N PRO A 120 0.45 8.03 7.76
CA PRO A 120 0.33 7.10 8.87
C PRO A 120 1.68 6.43 9.15
N LEU A 121 1.95 6.16 10.42
CA LEU A 121 3.13 5.41 10.86
C LEU A 121 2.68 4.06 11.39
N PHE A 122 3.61 3.11 11.44
CA PHE A 122 3.28 1.73 11.75
C PHE A 122 4.20 1.13 12.80
N THR A 123 3.68 0.10 13.46
CA THR A 123 4.42 -0.83 14.30
C THR A 123 4.46 -2.19 13.59
N ALA A 124 5.11 -3.18 14.20
CA ALA A 124 5.14 -4.53 13.66
C ALA A 124 3.72 -5.12 13.43
N THR A 125 2.73 -4.72 14.23
CA THR A 125 1.41 -5.36 14.29
C THR A 125 0.26 -4.49 13.78
N GLY A 126 0.51 -3.23 13.41
CA GLY A 126 -0.57 -2.33 12.99
C GLY A 126 -0.16 -0.85 12.96
N PRO A 127 -1.11 0.04 12.62
CA PRO A 127 -0.95 1.49 12.71
C PRO A 127 -0.47 1.92 14.10
N ALA A 128 0.42 2.91 14.13
CA ALA A 128 0.89 3.53 15.35
C ALA A 128 -0.06 4.67 15.77
N GLU A 129 -0.39 4.75 17.05
CA GLU A 129 -1.18 5.86 17.60
C GLU A 129 -0.31 7.10 17.86
N THR A 130 0.88 6.89 18.47
CA THR A 130 1.74 7.97 18.95
C THR A 130 3.09 7.99 18.28
N PHE A 131 3.77 6.83 18.22
CA PHE A 131 5.12 6.71 17.70
C PHE A 131 5.22 5.44 16.86
N GLY A 132 5.82 5.55 15.69
CA GLY A 132 5.97 4.42 14.76
C GLY A 132 7.06 4.65 13.74
N TYR A 133 7.19 3.70 12.84
CA TYR A 133 8.16 3.68 11.77
C TYR A 133 7.50 4.00 10.44
N ILE A 134 8.31 4.51 9.51
CA ILE A 134 7.91 4.66 8.11
C ILE A 134 7.94 3.28 7.46
N ASP A 135 6.85 2.90 6.81
CA ASP A 135 6.78 1.70 5.97
C ASP A 135 6.08 2.00 4.64
N CYS A 136 5.82 0.97 3.82
CA CYS A 136 5.16 1.11 2.52
C CYS A 136 3.88 1.94 2.59
N PHE A 137 3.01 1.68 3.57
CA PHE A 137 1.70 2.31 3.68
C PHE A 137 1.76 3.74 4.22
N THR A 138 2.92 4.20 4.72
CA THR A 138 3.10 5.60 5.07
C THR A 138 2.95 6.49 3.85
N CYS A 139 3.43 6.06 2.69
CA CYS A 139 3.36 6.84 1.45
C CYS A 139 2.41 6.24 0.42
N HIS A 140 2.28 4.90 0.39
CA HIS A 140 1.45 4.20 -0.58
C HIS A 140 0.08 3.84 -0.02
N ASN A 141 -0.94 3.93 -0.86
CA ASN A 141 -2.27 3.40 -0.65
C ASN A 141 -2.71 2.70 -1.94
N PRO A 142 -2.77 1.36 -1.96
CA PRO A 142 -3.17 0.61 -3.15
C PRO A 142 -4.52 1.07 -3.72
N HIS A 143 -5.42 1.57 -2.88
CA HIS A 143 -6.72 2.08 -3.32
C HIS A 143 -6.68 3.49 -3.94
N LYS A 144 -5.53 4.16 -4.03
CA LYS A 144 -5.44 5.55 -4.48
C LYS A 144 -4.26 5.73 -5.43
N TRP A 145 -4.50 5.78 -6.75
CA TRP A 145 -3.44 5.84 -7.77
C TRP A 145 -2.51 7.06 -7.63
N SER A 146 -3.04 8.20 -7.22
CA SER A 146 -2.32 9.46 -7.05
C SER A 146 -2.83 10.24 -5.85
N PHE A 147 -2.11 11.22 -5.33
CA PHE A 147 -2.71 12.16 -4.39
C PHE A 147 -3.62 13.20 -5.09
N ASP A 148 -3.40 13.42 -6.40
CA ASP A 148 -4.16 14.35 -7.22
C ASP A 148 -5.41 13.66 -7.77
N GLU A 149 -6.60 14.19 -7.44
CA GLU A 149 -7.88 13.63 -7.88
C GLU A 149 -7.99 13.56 -9.41
N ARG A 150 -7.32 14.46 -10.13
CA ARG A 150 -7.31 14.49 -11.60
C ARG A 150 -6.48 13.35 -12.21
N LEU A 151 -5.70 12.67 -11.38
CA LEU A 151 -4.81 11.57 -11.77
C LEU A 151 -5.18 10.27 -11.05
N GLN A 152 -6.43 10.08 -10.58
CA GLN A 152 -6.84 8.83 -9.91
C GLN A 152 -6.94 7.62 -10.82
N VAL A 153 -7.13 7.84 -12.12
CA VAL A 153 -7.35 6.75 -13.08
C VAL A 153 -6.07 6.57 -13.91
N PRO A 154 -5.49 5.37 -13.95
CA PRO A 154 -4.41 5.03 -14.88
C PRO A 154 -4.79 5.39 -16.32
N LYS A 155 -3.85 5.92 -17.10
CA LYS A 155 -4.13 6.32 -18.49
C LYS A 155 -4.23 5.13 -19.44
N THR A 156 -3.55 4.05 -19.09
CA THR A 156 -3.48 2.81 -19.85
C THR A 156 -3.53 1.62 -18.89
N GLU A 157 -3.82 0.45 -19.42
CA GLU A 157 -3.52 -0.81 -18.73
C GLU A 157 -2.01 -0.88 -18.47
N ASN A 158 -1.59 -1.26 -17.25
CA ASN A 158 -0.19 -1.24 -16.81
C ASN A 158 0.49 0.14 -16.99
N ASP A 159 -0.23 1.24 -16.69
CA ASP A 159 0.36 2.59 -16.70
C ASP A 159 1.46 2.70 -15.64
N GLU A 160 2.70 2.87 -16.09
CA GLU A 160 3.84 2.93 -15.19
C GLU A 160 3.78 4.13 -14.24
N GLY A 161 4.08 3.85 -12.98
CA GLY A 161 4.09 4.84 -11.92
C GLY A 161 5.07 6.00 -12.16
N THR A 162 4.68 7.19 -11.72
CA THR A 162 5.50 8.40 -11.74
C THR A 162 5.65 8.97 -10.33
N ARG A 163 6.44 10.03 -10.15
CA ARG A 163 6.54 10.78 -8.88
C ARG A 163 5.22 11.40 -8.40
N LEU A 164 4.19 11.44 -9.25
CA LEU A 164 2.86 11.97 -8.93
C LEU A 164 1.80 10.87 -8.82
N THR A 165 2.10 9.66 -9.30
CA THR A 165 1.22 8.48 -9.30
C THR A 165 1.94 7.34 -8.55
N SER A 166 1.71 6.07 -8.87
CA SER A 166 2.31 4.94 -8.13
C SER A 166 1.68 4.73 -6.76
N PHE A 167 0.36 4.86 -6.68
CA PHE A 167 -0.42 4.61 -5.48
C PHE A 167 -0.13 5.58 -4.32
N LEU A 168 0.14 6.87 -4.59
CA LEU A 168 0.58 7.82 -3.56
C LEU A 168 -0.59 8.40 -2.74
N ARG A 169 -0.45 8.40 -1.41
CA ARG A 169 -1.38 9.09 -0.48
C ARG A 169 -1.35 10.60 -0.66
N GLU A 170 -0.12 11.13 -0.67
CA GLU A 170 0.20 12.55 -0.58
C GLU A 170 1.36 12.93 -1.53
N PRO A 171 1.53 14.22 -1.88
CA PRO A 171 2.64 14.69 -2.69
C PRO A 171 3.97 14.34 -2.04
N SER A 172 4.81 13.58 -2.75
CA SER A 172 6.05 13.03 -2.20
C SER A 172 7.22 14.02 -2.17
N GLU A 173 7.13 15.11 -2.91
CA GLU A 173 8.21 16.10 -3.11
C GLU A 173 8.41 17.10 -1.96
N LYS A 174 7.44 17.24 -1.04
CA LYS A 174 7.47 18.17 0.12
C LYS A 174 7.04 17.49 1.42
N THR A 175 7.62 16.33 1.67
CA THR A 175 7.11 15.31 2.60
C THR A 175 7.76 15.28 3.97
N LEU A 176 7.21 14.38 4.80
CA LEU A 176 7.80 13.80 6.02
C LEU A 176 9.33 13.59 5.94
N CYS A 177 9.90 13.31 4.76
CA CYS A 177 11.34 13.13 4.58
C CYS A 177 12.17 14.33 5.07
N SER A 178 11.70 15.56 4.85
CA SER A 178 12.45 16.77 5.26
C SER A 178 12.52 16.95 6.77
N ASP A 179 11.62 16.33 7.53
CA ASP A 179 11.61 16.43 8.99
C ASP A 179 12.86 15.81 9.62
N CYS A 180 13.43 14.79 8.98
CA CYS A 180 14.65 14.12 9.44
C CYS A 180 15.86 14.39 8.55
N HIS A 181 15.66 14.58 7.25
CA HIS A 181 16.77 14.70 6.29
C HIS A 181 17.08 16.14 5.85
N GLY A 182 16.26 17.12 6.24
CA GLY A 182 16.43 18.53 5.88
C GLY A 182 16.58 18.72 4.36
N GLU A 183 17.55 19.52 3.95
CA GLU A 183 17.83 19.84 2.53
C GLU A 183 18.20 18.62 1.68
N SER A 184 18.67 17.52 2.30
CA SER A 184 19.03 16.30 1.58
C SER A 184 17.83 15.43 1.20
N ALA A 185 16.62 15.74 1.69
CA ALA A 185 15.42 14.93 1.49
C ALA A 185 15.10 14.68 0.01
N LEU A 186 15.13 15.72 -0.82
CA LEU A 186 14.84 15.60 -2.26
C LEU A 186 15.87 14.71 -2.98
N TRP A 187 17.14 14.81 -2.58
CA TRP A 187 18.19 13.96 -3.16
C TRP A 187 17.97 12.49 -2.78
N LYS A 188 17.72 12.19 -1.50
CA LYS A 188 17.42 10.82 -1.03
C LYS A 188 16.17 10.26 -1.70
N TYR A 189 15.10 11.05 -1.79
CA TYR A 189 13.87 10.65 -2.47
C TYR A 189 14.15 10.20 -3.91
N ASN A 190 14.85 11.04 -4.69
CA ASN A 190 15.20 10.72 -6.08
C ASN A 190 16.11 9.50 -6.18
N TYR A 191 17.07 9.31 -5.28
CA TYR A 191 17.94 8.13 -5.28
C TYR A 191 17.15 6.83 -5.10
N TYR A 192 16.16 6.84 -4.19
CA TYR A 192 15.36 5.65 -3.89
C TYR A 192 14.18 5.43 -4.84
N HIS A 193 13.61 6.47 -5.46
CA HIS A 193 12.38 6.37 -6.26
C HIS A 193 12.55 6.63 -7.76
N ASP A 194 13.73 7.06 -8.22
CA ASP A 194 14.01 7.24 -9.65
C ASP A 194 15.19 6.35 -10.08
N PRO A 195 14.95 5.26 -10.83
CA PRO A 195 16.00 4.36 -11.30
C PRO A 195 17.08 5.05 -12.15
N LEU A 196 16.72 6.09 -12.92
CA LEU A 196 17.67 6.85 -13.72
C LEU A 196 18.56 7.72 -12.84
N LYS A 197 18.01 8.28 -11.75
CA LYS A 197 18.79 9.06 -10.78
C LYS A 197 19.69 8.14 -9.97
N ARG A 198 19.19 6.98 -9.55
CA ARG A 198 19.98 6.00 -8.78
C ARG A 198 21.27 5.58 -9.50
N LYS A 199 21.23 5.38 -10.81
CA LYS A 199 22.42 5.00 -11.61
C LYS A 199 23.46 6.11 -11.80
N ARG A 200 23.10 7.37 -11.51
CA ARG A 200 23.98 8.54 -11.69
C ARG A 200 24.80 8.86 -10.44
N TYR A 201 24.50 8.22 -9.31
CA TYR A 201 25.18 8.36 -8.03
C TYR A 201 25.74 7.00 -7.61
#